data_AF-A0A0Q8PB20-F1
#
_entry.id   AF-A0A0Q8PB20-F1
#
_cell.length_a   1.000
_cell.length_b   1.000
_cell.length_c   1.000
_cell.angle_alpha   90.00
_cell.angle_beta   90.00
_cell.angle_gamma   90.00
#
_symmetry.space_group_name_H-M   'P 1'
#
loop_
_entity.id
_entity.type
_entity.pdbx_description
1 polymer ?
#
loop_
_entity_poly.entity_id
_entity_poly.type
_entity_poly.pdbx_seq_one_letter_code
_entity_poly.pdbx_strand_id
1 'polypeptide(L)'
;MIRTGEGTADEAGYRRIFGGQMFTSYDDHPRITVTKSGYKSTAAGAYQMLASTWDETRKMMGLSDFSPASQDAAAVGRIAARGALPDVLAGRFDVAIKKIAKEWASLPGSPYGQPVMTIDKARQIYAMAGGETTTAVA
;
A
#
# COMPACT_ATOMS: atom_id res chain seq x y z
N MET A 1 -3.85 3.05 7.54
CA MET A 1 -4.64 1.85 7.16
C MET A 1 -3.85 0.89 6.27
N ILE A 2 -3.48 1.24 5.03
CA ILE A 2 -2.70 0.34 4.14
C ILE A 2 -1.41 -0.17 4.83
N ARG A 3 -0.59 0.76 5.36
CA ARG A 3 0.63 0.42 6.12
C ARG A 3 0.38 -0.56 7.28
N THR A 4 -0.79 -0.49 7.92
CA THR A 4 -1.15 -1.42 9.00
C THR A 4 -1.38 -2.83 8.46
N GLY A 5 -2.07 -2.95 7.33
CA GLY A 5 -2.28 -4.24 6.65
C GLY A 5 -0.97 -4.85 6.16
N GLU A 6 -0.04 -4.02 5.69
CA GLU A 6 1.28 -4.45 5.22
C GLU A 6 2.30 -4.68 6.35
N GLY A 7 1.93 -4.46 7.62
CA GLY A 7 2.85 -4.65 8.76
C GLY A 7 3.98 -3.61 8.83
N THR A 8 3.72 -2.40 8.35
CA THR A 8 4.69 -1.30 8.14
C THR A 8 4.19 0.04 8.70
N ALA A 9 3.30 0.01 9.68
CA ALA A 9 2.72 1.22 10.29
C ALA A 9 3.72 2.02 11.14
N ASP A 10 4.80 1.40 11.60
CA ASP A 10 5.89 2.06 12.31
C ASP A 10 6.81 2.86 11.37
N GLU A 11 7.65 3.73 11.92
CA GLU A 11 8.58 4.56 11.14
C GLU A 11 9.56 3.73 10.31
N ALA A 12 10.07 2.63 10.88
CA ALA A 12 10.95 1.70 10.18
C ALA A 12 10.26 1.00 8.99
N GLY A 13 8.93 1.09 8.87
CA GLY A 13 8.16 0.56 7.75
C GLY A 13 8.64 1.09 6.39
N TYR A 14 9.09 2.35 6.33
CA TYR A 14 9.64 2.93 5.10
C TYR A 14 10.91 2.25 4.60
N ARG A 15 11.62 1.50 5.46
CA ARG A 15 12.83 0.74 5.09
C ARG A 15 12.60 -0.76 4.92
N ARG A 16 11.38 -1.24 5.21
CA ARG A 16 11.13 -2.66 5.37
C ARG A 16 11.04 -3.37 4.04
N ILE A 17 11.83 -4.42 3.87
CA ILE A 17 11.70 -5.39 2.79
C ILE A 17 10.82 -6.53 3.28
N PHE A 18 10.04 -7.11 2.37
CA PHE A 18 9.31 -8.35 2.62
C PHE A 18 10.21 -9.38 3.32
N GLY A 19 9.68 -9.97 4.39
CA GLY A 19 10.41 -10.89 5.23
C GLY A 19 11.18 -10.28 6.39
N GLY A 20 11.23 -8.95 6.50
CA GLY A 20 11.66 -8.23 7.71
C GLY A 20 13.06 -7.61 7.64
N GLN A 21 13.77 -7.77 6.52
CA GLN A 21 15.04 -7.08 6.30
C GLN A 21 14.80 -5.56 6.14
N MET A 22 15.86 -4.77 6.33
CA MET A 22 15.84 -3.33 6.12
C MET A 22 16.83 -2.96 5.02
N PHE A 23 16.44 -2.07 4.11
CA PHE A 23 17.39 -1.41 3.22
C PHE A 23 17.93 -0.13 3.89
N THR A 24 19.08 0.35 3.43
CA THR A 24 19.80 1.48 4.07
C THR A 24 19.75 2.79 3.28
N SER A 25 19.70 2.73 1.95
CA SER A 25 19.59 3.92 1.09
C SER A 25 18.19 4.08 0.48
N TYR A 26 17.71 5.31 0.43
CA TYR A 26 16.48 5.70 -0.24
C TYR A 26 16.69 6.12 -1.70
N ASP A 27 17.91 6.03 -2.26
CA ASP A 27 18.17 6.48 -3.63
C ASP A 27 17.29 5.77 -4.66
N ASP A 28 16.91 4.52 -4.40
CA ASP A 28 15.96 3.77 -5.21
C ASP A 28 15.33 2.61 -4.42
N HIS A 29 14.30 1.98 -4.98
CA HIS A 29 13.76 0.72 -4.46
C HIS A 29 14.86 -0.35 -4.43
N PRO A 30 14.98 -1.16 -3.36
CA PRO A 30 16.13 -2.05 -3.17
C PRO A 30 16.21 -3.18 -4.20
N ARG A 31 15.08 -3.55 -4.82
CA ARG A 31 14.94 -4.64 -5.81
C ARG A 31 15.51 -6.00 -5.33
N ILE A 32 15.53 -6.19 -4.01
CA ILE A 32 15.95 -7.44 -3.39
C ILE A 32 14.78 -8.41 -3.45
N THR A 33 15.03 -9.58 -4.03
CA THR A 33 14.06 -10.68 -4.05
C THR A 33 14.21 -11.53 -2.81
N VAL A 34 13.14 -11.67 -2.03
CA VAL A 34 13.10 -12.48 -0.81
C VAL A 34 12.10 -13.62 -0.98
N THR A 35 12.49 -14.83 -0.57
CA THR A 35 11.58 -15.97 -0.45
C THR A 35 11.29 -16.22 1.03
N LYS A 36 10.01 -16.15 1.44
CA LYS A 36 9.57 -16.41 2.81
C LYS A 36 8.15 -16.96 2.85
N SER A 37 7.92 -17.95 3.71
CA SER A 37 6.60 -18.57 3.93
C SER A 37 5.91 -19.05 2.64
N GLY A 38 6.68 -19.58 1.68
CA GLY A 38 6.16 -20.05 0.39
C GLY A 38 5.97 -18.98 -0.68
N TYR A 39 6.22 -17.70 -0.38
CA TYR A 39 6.11 -16.59 -1.33
C TYR A 39 7.48 -16.06 -1.74
N LYS A 40 7.60 -15.65 -3.01
CA LYS A 40 8.76 -14.95 -3.56
C LYS A 40 8.33 -13.53 -3.94
N SER A 41 8.93 -12.52 -3.32
CA SER A 41 8.51 -11.12 -3.48
C SER A 41 9.70 -10.16 -3.51
N THR A 42 9.51 -9.02 -4.16
CA THR A 42 10.41 -7.87 -4.11
C THR A 42 9.87 -6.72 -3.28
N ALA A 43 8.74 -6.93 -2.58
CA ALA A 43 8.04 -5.90 -1.85
C ALA A 43 8.95 -5.16 -0.86
N ALA A 44 8.93 -3.83 -0.91
CA ALA A 44 9.66 -2.99 0.02
C ALA A 44 8.93 -1.69 0.36
N GLY A 45 9.39 -1.05 1.43
CA GLY A 45 8.88 0.23 1.90
C GLY A 45 7.56 0.13 2.66
N ALA A 46 7.04 1.29 3.04
CA ALA A 46 5.85 1.44 3.87
C ALA A 46 4.60 0.85 3.19
N TYR A 47 4.57 0.79 1.87
CA TYR A 47 3.44 0.25 1.11
C TYR A 47 3.74 -1.09 0.45
N GLN A 48 4.85 -1.75 0.81
CA GLN A 48 5.28 -3.05 0.29
C GLN A 48 5.20 -3.11 -1.25
N MET A 49 5.64 -2.04 -1.92
CA MET A 49 5.60 -1.94 -3.38
C MET A 49 6.55 -2.97 -3.99
N LEU A 50 6.09 -3.68 -5.02
CA LEU A 50 6.97 -4.54 -5.82
C LEU A 50 7.91 -3.68 -6.67
N ALA A 51 9.07 -4.23 -7.02
CA ALA A 51 10.06 -3.56 -7.87
C ALA A 51 9.45 -3.06 -9.20
N SER A 52 8.68 -3.91 -9.88
CA SER A 52 8.02 -3.55 -11.15
C SER A 52 6.98 -2.45 -10.99
N THR A 53 6.18 -2.52 -9.92
CA THR A 53 5.18 -1.49 -9.60
C THR A 53 5.85 -0.15 -9.30
N TRP A 54 6.96 -0.17 -8.57
CA TRP A 54 7.78 1.02 -8.34
C TRP A 54 8.31 1.59 -9.64
N ASP A 55 8.94 0.77 -10.49
CA ASP A 55 9.54 1.19 -11.77
C ASP A 55 8.52 1.85 -12.71
N GLU A 56 7.32 1.27 -12.80
CA GLU A 56 6.20 1.85 -13.55
C GLU A 56 5.78 3.19 -12.95
N THR A 57 5.54 3.23 -11.64
CA THR A 57 4.96 4.39 -10.95
C THR A 57 5.91 5.56 -10.93
N ARG A 58 7.19 5.33 -10.59
CA ARG A 58 8.21 6.38 -10.57
C ARG A 58 8.38 7.02 -11.95
N LYS A 59 8.26 6.24 -13.02
CA LYS A 59 8.36 6.75 -14.39
C LYS A 59 7.16 7.61 -14.75
N MET A 60 5.95 7.15 -14.42
CA MET A 60 4.72 7.90 -14.70
C MET A 60 4.64 9.20 -13.89
N MET A 61 5.15 9.19 -12.67
CA MET A 61 5.05 10.32 -11.73
C MET A 61 6.30 11.20 -11.68
N GLY A 62 7.41 10.81 -12.31
CA GLY A 62 8.67 11.54 -12.25
C GLY A 62 9.37 11.48 -10.88
N LEU A 63 9.22 10.37 -10.14
CA LEU A 63 9.84 10.21 -8.82
C LEU A 63 11.33 9.81 -8.95
N SER A 64 12.20 10.60 -8.32
CA SER A 64 13.65 10.45 -8.43
C SER A 64 14.27 9.48 -7.44
N ASP A 65 13.60 9.23 -6.32
CA ASP A 65 14.10 8.42 -5.20
C ASP A 65 12.98 7.56 -4.59
N PHE A 66 13.33 6.68 -3.66
CA PHE A 66 12.40 5.86 -2.89
C PHE A 66 12.23 6.38 -1.45
N SER A 67 12.43 7.69 -1.22
CA SER A 67 12.26 8.34 0.08
C SER A 67 10.84 8.16 0.65
N PRO A 68 10.62 8.39 1.96
CA PRO A 68 9.28 8.32 2.54
C PRO A 68 8.23 9.14 1.77
N ALA A 69 8.57 10.37 1.36
CA ALA A 69 7.68 11.22 0.57
C ALA A 69 7.36 10.63 -0.81
N SER A 70 8.36 10.06 -1.49
CA SER A 70 8.15 9.39 -2.79
C SER A 70 7.33 8.11 -2.66
N GLN A 71 7.48 7.36 -1.58
CA GLN A 71 6.66 6.19 -1.29
C GLN A 71 5.19 6.57 -1.05
N ASP A 72 4.95 7.62 -0.26
CA ASP A 72 3.60 8.15 -0.01
C ASP A 72 2.95 8.63 -1.31
N ALA A 73 3.68 9.42 -2.11
CA ALA A 73 3.23 9.91 -3.41
C ALA A 73 2.92 8.75 -4.36
N ALA A 74 3.79 7.74 -4.45
CA ALA A 74 3.57 6.57 -5.28
C ALA A 74 2.33 5.78 -4.86
N ALA A 75 2.09 5.60 -3.55
CA ALA A 75 0.88 4.94 -3.05
C ALA A 75 -0.39 5.70 -3.47
N VAL A 76 -0.40 7.04 -3.35
CA VAL A 76 -1.50 7.87 -3.87
C VAL A 76 -1.65 7.74 -5.38
N GLY A 77 -0.53 7.69 -6.12
CA GLY A 77 -0.50 7.43 -7.56
C GLY A 77 -1.15 6.11 -7.95
N ARG A 78 -0.87 5.01 -7.22
CA ARG A 78 -1.52 3.71 -7.43
C ARG A 78 -3.02 3.75 -7.15
N ILE A 79 -3.45 4.44 -6.08
CA ILE A 79 -4.87 4.66 -5.78
C ILE A 79 -5.55 5.42 -6.94
N ALA A 80 -4.90 6.44 -7.48
CA ALA A 80 -5.40 7.20 -8.62
C ALA A 80 -5.45 6.35 -9.90
N ALA A 81 -4.41 5.55 -10.19
CA ALA A 81 -4.35 4.65 -11.34
C ALA A 81 -5.45 3.57 -11.33
N ARG A 82 -5.96 3.22 -10.13
CA ARG A 82 -7.13 2.34 -9.96
C ARG A 82 -8.48 3.07 -9.99
N GLY A 83 -8.48 4.38 -10.24
CA GLY A 83 -9.70 5.20 -10.27
C GLY A 83 -10.38 5.32 -8.91
N ALA A 84 -9.64 5.11 -7.82
CA ALA A 84 -10.17 5.12 -6.45
C ALA A 84 -9.98 6.46 -5.74
N LEU A 85 -9.09 7.34 -6.23
CA LEU A 85 -8.81 8.62 -5.60
C LEU A 85 -10.08 9.50 -5.43
N PRO A 86 -10.98 9.62 -6.43
CA PRO A 86 -12.23 10.36 -6.25
C PRO A 86 -13.16 9.76 -5.18
N ASP A 87 -13.10 8.45 -4.94
CA ASP A 87 -13.87 7.78 -3.89
C ASP A 87 -13.28 8.00 -2.51
N VAL A 88 -11.95 7.98 -2.39
CA VAL A 88 -11.24 8.34 -1.15
C VAL A 88 -11.59 9.77 -0.75
N LEU A 89 -11.49 10.72 -1.67
CA LEU A 89 -11.79 12.13 -1.41
C LEU A 89 -13.26 12.37 -1.05
N ALA A 90 -14.17 11.56 -1.59
CA ALA A 90 -15.60 11.66 -1.29
C ALA A 90 -16.04 10.78 -0.10
N GLY A 91 -15.12 10.18 0.64
CA GLY A 91 -15.44 9.33 1.79
C GLY A 91 -16.13 7.99 1.44
N ARG A 92 -16.17 7.60 0.16
CA ARG A 92 -16.76 6.34 -0.33
C ARG A 92 -15.79 5.17 -0.13
N PHE A 93 -15.49 4.89 1.13
CA PHE A 93 -14.43 3.97 1.55
C PHE A 93 -14.52 2.58 0.92
N ASP A 94 -15.68 1.92 1.00
CA ASP A 94 -15.84 0.55 0.49
C ASP A 94 -15.60 0.45 -1.01
N VAL A 95 -16.05 1.47 -1.75
CA VAL A 95 -15.85 1.57 -3.20
C VAL A 95 -14.36 1.72 -3.50
N ALA A 96 -13.67 2.58 -2.76
CA ALA A 96 -12.23 2.76 -2.88
C ALA A 96 -11.47 1.45 -2.60
N ILE A 97 -11.76 0.78 -1.47
CA ILE A 97 -11.12 -0.51 -1.09
C ILE A 97 -11.30 -1.55 -2.18
N LYS A 98 -12.52 -1.72 -2.69
CA LYS A 98 -12.79 -2.69 -3.76
C LYS A 98 -11.95 -2.42 -5.02
N LYS A 99 -11.75 -1.15 -5.37
CA LYS A 99 -10.95 -0.76 -6.54
C LYS A 99 -9.45 -1.03 -6.38
N ILE A 100 -8.93 -0.90 -5.16
CA ILE A 100 -7.50 -1.07 -4.86
C ILE A 100 -7.13 -2.45 -4.29
N ALA A 101 -8.08 -3.37 -4.14
CA ALA A 101 -7.84 -4.70 -3.57
C ALA A 101 -6.79 -5.55 -4.32
N LYS A 102 -6.53 -5.23 -5.59
CA LYS A 102 -5.46 -5.86 -6.40
C LYS A 102 -4.10 -5.16 -6.30
N GLU A 103 -3.99 -4.06 -5.56
CA GLU A 103 -2.70 -3.38 -5.34
C GLU A 103 -1.99 -3.90 -4.10
N TRP A 104 -2.74 -4.16 -3.03
CA TRP A 104 -2.19 -4.55 -1.73
C TRP A 104 -2.78 -5.87 -1.27
N ALA A 105 -1.93 -6.86 -1.05
CA ALA A 105 -2.35 -8.22 -0.76
C ALA A 105 -3.10 -8.35 0.57
N SER A 106 -2.85 -7.43 1.52
CA SER A 106 -3.51 -7.39 2.82
C SER A 106 -4.93 -6.81 2.80
N LEU A 107 -5.38 -6.21 1.69
CA LEU A 107 -6.66 -5.52 1.66
C LEU A 107 -7.86 -6.46 1.51
N PRO A 108 -9.03 -6.07 2.07
CA PRO A 108 -10.27 -6.83 1.89
C PRO A 108 -10.56 -7.09 0.40
N GLY A 109 -10.81 -8.36 0.05
CA GLY A 109 -11.12 -8.77 -1.33
C GLY A 109 -9.90 -8.96 -2.24
N SER A 110 -8.68 -8.90 -1.70
CA SER A 110 -7.46 -9.26 -2.43
C SER A 110 -7.51 -10.72 -2.92
N PRO A 111 -7.11 -11.01 -4.18
CA PRO A 111 -7.24 -12.34 -4.78
C PRO A 111 -6.01 -13.25 -4.54
N TYR A 112 -4.98 -12.78 -3.84
CA TYR A 112 -3.66 -13.44 -3.83
C TYR A 112 -3.54 -14.63 -2.87
N GLY A 113 -4.64 -15.02 -2.20
CA GLY A 113 -4.68 -16.15 -1.26
C GLY A 113 -3.90 -15.91 0.04
N GLN A 114 -3.29 -14.74 0.22
CA GLN A 114 -2.68 -14.29 1.47
C GLN A 114 -3.77 -13.84 2.46
N PRO A 115 -3.51 -13.88 3.77
CA PRO A 115 -4.43 -13.34 4.77
C PRO A 115 -4.76 -11.86 4.49
N VAL A 116 -6.05 -11.53 4.52
CA VAL A 116 -6.57 -10.18 4.32
C VAL A 116 -7.16 -9.62 5.60
N MET A 117 -7.13 -8.30 5.76
CA MET A 117 -7.93 -7.60 6.77
C MET A 117 -9.42 -7.75 6.45
N THR A 118 -10.27 -7.79 7.48
CA THR A 118 -11.71 -7.64 7.30
C THR A 118 -12.07 -6.20 6.92
N ILE A 119 -13.19 -6.00 6.22
CA ILE A 119 -13.63 -4.65 5.84
C ILE A 119 -13.87 -3.77 7.08
N ASP A 120 -14.44 -4.32 8.15
CA ASP A 120 -14.68 -3.59 9.39
C ASP A 120 -13.39 -3.19 10.08
N LYS A 121 -12.39 -4.08 10.09
CA LYS A 121 -11.08 -3.75 10.64
C LYS A 121 -10.41 -2.64 9.82
N ALA A 122 -10.51 -2.71 8.49
CA ALA A 122 -9.98 -1.66 7.61
C ALA A 122 -10.67 -0.31 7.87
N ARG A 123 -12.00 -0.27 8.00
CA ARG A 123 -12.76 0.94 8.36
C ARG A 123 -12.34 1.50 9.71
N GLN A 124 -12.21 0.65 10.74
CA GLN A 124 -11.80 1.07 12.07
C GLN A 124 -10.42 1.75 12.04
N ILE A 125 -9.43 1.14 11.37
CA ILE A 125 -8.09 1.71 11.27
C ILE A 125 -8.10 3.01 10.45
N TYR A 126 -8.93 3.09 9.41
CA TYR A 126 -9.08 4.31 8.62
C TYR A 126 -9.67 5.45 9.46
N ALA A 127 -10.73 5.19 10.23
CA ALA A 127 -11.34 6.16 11.14
C ALA A 127 -10.38 6.60 12.25
N MET A 128 -9.63 5.68 12.86
CA MET A 128 -8.61 6.00 13.87
C MET A 128 -7.48 6.88 13.32
N ALA A 129 -7.22 6.83 12.01
CA ALA A 129 -6.26 7.69 11.34
C ALA A 129 -6.85 9.06 10.92
N GLY A 130 -8.08 9.38 11.33
CA GLY A 130 -8.78 10.63 11.00
C GLY A 130 -9.52 10.59 9.66
N GLY A 131 -9.63 9.42 9.02
CA GLY A 131 -10.36 9.26 7.77
C GLY A 131 -11.87 9.31 7.99
N GLU A 132 -12.55 10.21 7.27
CA GLU A 132 -14.01 10.29 7.28
C GLU A 132 -14.61 9.35 6.23
N THR A 133 -15.67 8.63 6.61
CA THR A 133 -16.45 7.80 5.69
C THR A 133 -17.84 8.37 5.58
N THR A 134 -18.37 8.53 4.37
CA THR A 134 -19.78 8.84 4.21
C THR A 134 -20.59 7.63 4.71
N THR A 135 -21.40 7.82 5.74
CA THR A 135 -22.38 6.82 6.16
C THR A 135 -23.28 6.54 4.95
N ALA A 136 -23.41 5.27 4.54
CA ALA A 136 -24.42 4.92 3.57
C ALA A 136 -25.77 5.31 4.17
N VAL A 137 -26.48 6.24 3.52
CA VAL A 137 -27.91 6.43 3.79
C VAL A 137 -28.57 5.12 3.38
N ALA A 138 -29.27 4.51 4.34
CA ALA A 138 -29.89 3.19 4.24
C ALA A 138 -30.79 3.04 2.99
#